data_AF-A0A3D1R402-F1
#
_entry.id   AF-A0A3D1R402-F1
#
_cell.length_a   1.000
_cell.length_b   1.000
_cell.length_c   1.000
_cell.angle_alpha   90.00
_cell.angle_beta   90.00
_cell.angle_gamma   90.00
#
_symmetry.space_group_name_H-M   'P 1'
#
loop_
_entity.id
_entity.type
_entity.pdbx_description
1 polymer ?
#
loop_
_entity_poly.entity_id
_entity_poly.type
_entity_poly.pdbx_seq_one_letter_code
_entity_poly.pdbx_strand_id
1 'polypeptide(L)'
;RLPQDGRIRIKIAGKDIDIRLSTIPTAHGERIVMRLLDKSAVLLNLEDLGFEGRQLKAMEGLINKSHGILLVTGPTGSGKT
;
A
#
# COMPACT_ATOMS: atom_id res chain seq x y z
N ARG A 1 5.36 28.90 9.53
CA ARG A 1 4.38 28.11 8.75
C ARG A 1 4.71 26.64 9.00
N LEU A 2 3.72 25.78 9.24
CA LEU A 2 3.95 24.38 9.58
C LEU A 2 3.53 23.49 8.41
N PRO A 3 4.10 22.28 8.28
CA PRO A 3 3.56 21.28 7.39
C PRO A 3 2.09 20.99 7.68
N GLN A 4 1.31 20.70 6.64
CA GLN A 4 -0.10 20.31 6.77
C GLN A 4 -0.35 19.01 6.03
N ASP A 5 -1.14 18.13 6.63
CA ASP A 5 -1.58 16.88 6.01
C ASP A 5 -3.09 16.88 5.82
N GLY A 6 -3.56 16.37 4.69
CA GLY A 6 -4.97 16.33 4.32
C GLY A 6 -5.35 15.03 3.61
N ARG A 7 -6.64 14.72 3.64
CA ARG A 7 -7.23 13.62 2.87
C ARG A 7 -8.40 14.12 2.04
N ILE A 8 -8.42 13.74 0.78
CA ILE A 8 -9.48 14.08 -0.17
C ILE A 8 -9.96 12.79 -0.79
N ARG A 9 -11.25 12.49 -0.67
CA ARG A 9 -11.89 11.35 -1.32
C ARG A 9 -12.66 11.85 -2.53
N ILE A 10 -12.33 11.33 -3.71
CA ILE A 10 -12.97 11.72 -4.96
C ILE A 10 -13.36 10.48 -5.76
N LYS A 11 -14.39 10.63 -6.59
CA LYS A 11 -14.78 9.63 -7.58
C LYS A 11 -14.45 10.16 -8.98
N ILE A 12 -13.54 9.49 -9.68
CA ILE A 12 -13.13 9.85 -11.05
C ILE A 12 -13.32 8.63 -11.94
N ALA A 13 -14.03 8.79 -13.08
CA ALA A 13 -14.24 7.71 -14.06
C ALA A 13 -14.74 6.40 -13.43
N GLY A 14 -15.62 6.49 -12.43
CA GLY A 14 -16.17 5.34 -11.71
C GLY A 14 -15.26 4.73 -10.64
N LYS A 15 -14.01 5.20 -10.48
CA LYS A 15 -13.08 4.75 -9.45
C LYS A 15 -13.09 5.67 -8.23
N ASP A 16 -13.06 5.08 -7.05
CA ASP A 16 -12.88 5.80 -5.79
C ASP A 16 -11.39 5.97 -5.49
N ILE A 17 -10.92 7.22 -5.51
CA ILE A 17 -9.52 7.57 -5.25
C ILE A 17 -9.42 8.31 -3.91
N ASP A 18 -8.56 7.80 -3.02
CA ASP A 18 -8.17 8.48 -1.79
C ASP A 18 -6.84 9.20 -2.02
N ILE A 19 -6.89 10.53 -2.02
CA ILE A 19 -5.71 11.37 -2.16
C ILE A 19 -5.24 11.78 -0.77
N ARG A 20 -3.98 11.47 -0.48
CA ARG A 20 -3.26 12.02 0.68
C ARG A 20 -2.41 13.17 0.22
N LEU A 21 -2.65 14.35 0.79
CA LEU A 21 -1.97 15.59 0.49
C LEU A 21 -1.06 15.94 1.68
N SER A 22 0.16 16.36 1.41
CA SER A 22 1.05 16.96 2.41
C SER A 22 1.65 18.24 1.85
N THR A 23 1.64 19.33 2.62
CA THR A 23 2.32 20.59 2.29
C THR A 23 3.52 20.78 3.20
N ILE A 24 4.64 21.23 2.63
CA ILE A 24 5.88 21.46 3.37
C ILE A 24 6.39 22.87 2.99
N PRO A 25 6.57 23.78 3.95
CA PRO A 25 7.23 25.07 3.70
C PRO A 25 8.66 24.86 3.20
N THR A 26 9.05 25.59 2.16
CA THR A 26 10.38 25.60 1.56
C THR A 26 10.89 27.04 1.43
N ALA A 27 12.16 27.22 1.08
CA ALA A 27 12.75 28.55 0.89
C ALA A 27 12.04 29.41 -0.18
N HIS A 28 11.38 28.77 -1.16
CA HIS A 28 10.75 29.45 -2.31
C HIS A 28 9.23 29.27 -2.36
N GLY A 29 8.57 28.93 -1.24
CA GLY A 29 7.13 28.72 -1.18
C GLY A 29 6.75 27.42 -0.49
N GLU A 30 5.63 26.80 -0.87
CA GLU A 30 5.19 25.51 -0.33
C GLU A 30 5.37 24.40 -1.36
N ARG A 31 5.98 23.28 -0.93
CA ARG A 31 6.02 22.05 -1.71
C ARG A 31 4.80 21.22 -1.38
N ILE A 32 4.08 20.79 -2.41
CA ILE A 32 2.91 19.92 -2.30
C ILE A 32 3.30 18.50 -2.74
N VAL A 33 2.98 17.51 -1.92
CA VAL A 33 3.13 16.09 -2.24
C VAL A 33 1.75 15.44 -2.21
N MET A 34 1.39 14.75 -3.29
CA MET A 34 0.14 13.99 -3.39
C MET A 34 0.44 12.51 -3.58
N ARG A 35 -0.20 11.67 -2.78
CA ARG A 35 -0.22 10.22 -2.95
C ARG A 35 -1.65 9.78 -3.27
N LEU A 36 -1.83 9.21 -4.45
CA LEU A 36 -3.09 8.65 -4.89
C LEU A 36 -3.16 7.18 -4.46
N LEU A 37 -4.27 6.80 -3.83
CA LEU A 37 -4.58 5.42 -3.49
C LEU A 37 -5.88 5.04 -4.20
N ASP A 38 -5.78 4.11 -5.16
CA ASP A 38 -6.95 3.49 -5.77
C ASP A 38 -7.56 2.52 -4.74
N LYS A 39 -8.84 2.69 -4.43
CA LYS A 39 -9.55 1.82 -3.48
C LYS A 39 -10.09 0.55 -4.13
N SER A 40 -9.81 0.28 -5.40
CA SER A 40 -10.07 -1.04 -5.98
C SER A 40 -9.24 -2.08 -5.20
N ALA A 41 -9.87 -2.80 -4.27
CA ALA A 41 -9.24 -3.91 -3.59
C ALA A 41 -8.96 -5.00 -4.62
N VAL A 42 -7.70 -5.11 -5.05
CA VAL A 42 -7.27 -6.26 -5.84
C VAL A 42 -6.96 -7.36 -4.83
N LEU A 43 -7.87 -8.33 -4.71
CA LEU A 43 -7.55 -9.59 -4.04
C LEU A 43 -6.59 -10.34 -4.95
N LEU A 44 -5.32 -10.40 -4.56
CA LEU A 44 -4.28 -11.18 -5.23
C LEU A 44 -4.15 -12.53 -4.54
N ASN A 45 -4.09 -13.61 -5.31
CA ASN A 45 -3.67 -14.90 -4.80
C ASN A 45 -2.14 -14.94 -4.65
N LEU A 46 -1.60 -15.94 -3.94
CA LEU A 46 -0.16 -16.05 -3.74
C LEU A 46 0.58 -16.23 -5.08
N GLU A 47 -0.03 -16.89 -6.05
CA GLU A 47 0.47 -17.08 -7.40
C GLU A 47 0.57 -15.74 -8.16
N ASP A 48 -0.41 -14.85 -7.98
CA ASP A 48 -0.39 -13.51 -8.58
C ASP A 48 0.72 -12.62 -7.98
N LEU A 49 1.17 -12.96 -6.77
CA LEU A 49 2.32 -12.35 -6.09
C LEU A 49 3.67 -12.97 -6.52
N GLY A 50 3.65 -13.95 -7.42
CA GLY A 50 4.85 -14.62 -7.95
C GLY A 50 5.35 -15.80 -7.11
N PHE A 51 4.54 -16.33 -6.17
CA PHE A 51 4.90 -17.56 -5.46
C PHE A 51 4.67 -18.78 -6.34
N GLU A 52 5.68 -19.63 -6.47
CA GLU A 52 5.60 -20.83 -7.29
C GLU A 52 6.24 -22.06 -6.60
N GLY A 53 5.83 -23.24 -7.07
CA GLY A 53 6.46 -24.52 -6.74
C GLY A 53 6.62 -24.77 -5.23
N ARG A 54 7.87 -24.91 -4.78
CA ARG A 54 8.17 -25.18 -3.36
C ARG A 54 7.84 -24.00 -2.45
N GLN A 55 7.99 -22.77 -2.93
CA GLN A 55 7.74 -21.56 -2.12
C GLN A 55 6.25 -21.35 -1.87
N LEU A 56 5.43 -21.57 -2.90
CA LEU A 56 3.97 -21.55 -2.79
C LEU A 56 3.48 -22.54 -1.74
N LYS A 57 3.86 -23.82 -1.87
CA LYS A 57 3.48 -24.88 -0.92
C LYS A 57 3.91 -24.59 0.51
N ALA A 58 5.12 -24.03 0.69
CA ALA A 58 5.61 -23.64 2.00
C ALA A 58 4.78 -22.50 2.60
N MET A 59 4.44 -21.48 1.80
CA MET A 59 3.60 -20.36 2.25
C MET A 59 2.19 -20.84 2.60
N GLU A 60 1.54 -21.63 1.75
CA GLU A 60 0.23 -22.25 2.00
C GLU A 60 0.21 -23.04 3.31
N GLY A 61 1.25 -23.84 3.56
CA GLY A 61 1.38 -24.59 4.80
C GLY A 61 1.58 -23.71 6.04
N LEU A 62 2.23 -22.56 5.90
CA LEU A 62 2.45 -21.60 7.00
C LEU A 62 1.18 -20.81 7.33
N ILE A 63 0.47 -20.30 6.32
CA ILE A 63 -0.73 -19.48 6.53
C ILE A 63 -1.91 -20.28 7.09
N ASN A 64 -1.94 -21.59 6.86
CA ASN A 64 -2.98 -22.49 7.38
C ASN A 64 -2.70 -23.04 8.79
N LYS A 65 -1.60 -22.63 9.45
CA LYS A 65 -1.35 -23.02 10.84
C LYS A 65 -2.34 -22.34 11.78
N SER A 66 -2.83 -23.09 12.77
CA SER A 66 -3.80 -22.58 13.75
C SER A 66 -3.25 -21.48 14.66
N HIS A 67 -1.93 -21.36 14.79
CA HIS A 67 -1.24 -20.33 15.54
C HIS A 67 0.21 -20.17 15.08
N GLY A 68 0.77 -18.97 15.27
CA GLY A 68 2.14 -18.63 14.91
C GLY A 68 2.28 -17.14 14.57
N ILE A 69 3.52 -16.70 14.36
CA ILE A 69 3.82 -15.34 13.89
C ILE A 69 4.49 -15.46 12.53
N LEU A 70 3.95 -14.78 11.51
CA LEU A 70 4.56 -14.64 10.20
C LEU A 70 5.04 -13.20 10.02
N LEU A 71 6.34 -13.03 9.82
CA LEU A 71 6.97 -11.71 9.67
C LEU A 71 7.24 -11.44 8.19
N VAL A 72 6.49 -10.50 7.62
CA VAL A 72 6.75 -10.00 6.26
C VAL A 72 7.66 -8.77 6.36
N THR A 73 8.89 -8.89 5.87
CA THR A 73 9.91 -7.83 5.96
C THR A 73 10.28 -7.30 4.57
N GLY A 74 10.79 -6.07 4.52
CA GLY A 74 11.21 -5.41 3.28
C GLY A 74 11.13 -3.88 3.36
N PRO A 75 11.79 -3.13 2.46
CA PRO A 75 11.79 -1.66 2.45
C PRO A 75 10.43 -1.05 2.06
N THR A 76 10.23 0.25 2.26
CA THR A 76 9.01 0.94 1.85
C THR A 76 8.74 0.74 0.35
N GLY A 77 7.51 0.35 -0.02
CA GLY A 77 7.13 0.10 -1.42
C GLY A 77 7.35 -1.34 -1.90
N SER A 78 7.84 -2.26 -1.06
CA SER A 78 8.09 -3.66 -1.44
C SER A 78 6.85 -4.57 -1.49
N GLY A 79 5.63 -4.02 -1.57
CA GLY A 79 4.40 -4.83 -1.66
C GLY A 79 4.03 -5.64 -0.40
N LYS A 80 4.37 -5.16 0.81
CA LYS A 80 3.99 -5.82 2.08
C LYS A 80 2.51 -5.65 2.47
N THR A 81 1.84 -4.69 1.84
CA THR A 81 0.44 -4.34 2.05
C THR A 81 -0.30 -4.66 0.79
#